data_AF-A0A3S1BGD4-F1
#
_entry.id   AF-A0A3S1BGD4-F1
#
_cell.length_a   1.000
_cell.length_b   1.000
_cell.length_c   1.000
_cell.angle_alpha   90.00
_cell.angle_beta   90.00
_cell.angle_gamma   90.00
#
_symmetry.space_group_name_H-M   'P 1'
#
loop_
_entity.id
_entity.type
_entity.pdbx_description
1 polymer ?
#
loop_
_entity_poly.entity_id
_entity_poly.type
_entity_poly.pdbx_seq_one_letter_code
_entity_poly.pdbx_strand_id
1 'polypeptide(L)'
;MCITITVGETGRRFMGFSTTVINVIILLLSIALFVAGIAIRIRIDKRLEIMGDYNPGALPYYLMVSAALLFLGHLLAVWFCHNATYVETRSEQHYYFVAVILMVIVLFVSVLVCLIVMAVHSSLIYGALEDGIHNAMKAYKTDLDSKMRMDRLQLQFECCGVKSHKDWFKVSWVNTMYLNVLHPEVKPYLVDGEFIKDD
;
A
#
# COMPACT_ATOMS: atom_id res chain seq x y z
N MET A 1 -14.06 -44.11 -15.26
CA MET A 1 -14.87 -44.22 -14.02
C MET A 1 -15.15 -42.82 -13.51
N CYS A 2 -16.41 -42.41 -13.45
CA CYS A 2 -16.79 -41.15 -12.78
C CYS A 2 -17.02 -41.49 -11.31
N ILE A 3 -16.30 -40.83 -10.39
CA ILE A 3 -16.54 -40.99 -8.95
C ILE A 3 -17.79 -40.18 -8.63
N THR A 4 -18.91 -40.86 -8.42
CA THR A 4 -20.17 -40.19 -8.05
C THR A 4 -20.20 -40.01 -6.53
N ILE A 5 -19.86 -38.81 -6.06
CA ILE A 5 -20.02 -38.45 -4.65
C ILE A 5 -21.50 -38.17 -4.37
N THR A 6 -22.17 -39.04 -3.62
CA THR A 6 -23.58 -38.91 -3.27
C THR A 6 -23.76 -38.08 -2.00
N VAL A 7 -23.85 -36.76 -2.15
CA VAL A 7 -24.21 -35.86 -1.04
C VAL A 7 -25.73 -35.81 -0.89
N GLY A 8 -26.24 -36.07 0.32
CA GLY A 8 -27.66 -35.94 0.65
C GLY A 8 -28.16 -34.50 0.60
N GLU A 9 -29.47 -34.31 0.43
CA GLU A 9 -30.07 -32.98 0.20
C GLU A 9 -29.84 -32.01 1.37
N THR A 10 -29.93 -32.49 2.62
CA THR A 10 -29.59 -31.71 3.81
C THR A 10 -28.13 -31.23 3.78
N GLY A 11 -27.20 -32.09 3.36
CA GLY A 11 -25.79 -31.74 3.21
C GLY A 11 -25.56 -30.68 2.14
N ARG A 12 -26.23 -30.80 0.99
CA ARG A 12 -26.16 -29.81 -0.10
C ARG A 12 -26.70 -28.45 0.34
N ARG A 13 -27.83 -28.42 1.04
CA ARG A 13 -28.41 -27.19 1.57
C ARG A 13 -27.49 -26.50 2.57
N PHE A 14 -26.91 -27.27 3.50
CA PHE A 14 -25.96 -26.74 4.47
C PHE A 14 -24.69 -26.20 3.80
N MET A 15 -24.13 -26.94 2.84
CA MET A 15 -22.96 -26.49 2.07
C MET A 15 -23.24 -25.21 1.29
N GLY A 16 -24.35 -25.17 0.53
CA GLY A 16 -24.74 -24.01 -0.27
C GLY A 16 -25.01 -22.76 0.57
N PHE A 17 -25.69 -22.92 1.71
CA PHE A 17 -25.89 -21.83 2.66
C PHE A 17 -24.57 -21.31 3.22
N SER A 18 -23.70 -22.22 3.69
CA SER A 18 -22.41 -21.86 4.29
C SER A 18 -21.50 -21.15 3.29
N THR A 19 -21.39 -21.66 2.06
CA THR A 19 -20.59 -21.00 1.01
C THR A 19 -21.17 -19.65 0.62
N THR A 20 -22.49 -19.52 0.55
CA THR A 20 -23.14 -18.22 0.29
C THR A 20 -22.78 -17.20 1.36
N VAL A 21 -22.88 -17.57 2.65
CA VAL A 21 -22.51 -16.68 3.77
C VAL A 21 -21.03 -16.29 3.70
N ILE A 22 -20.13 -17.24 3.44
CA ILE A 22 -18.69 -16.95 3.31
C ILE A 22 -18.44 -15.96 2.16
N ASN A 23 -19.07 -16.16 0.99
CA ASN A 23 -18.90 -15.25 -0.15
C ASN A 23 -19.45 -13.85 0.15
N VAL A 24 -20.55 -13.73 0.91
CA VAL A 24 -21.07 -12.43 1.37
C VAL A 24 -20.07 -11.73 2.30
N ILE A 25 -19.45 -12.45 3.24
CA ILE A 25 -18.42 -11.88 4.11
C ILE A 25 -17.23 -11.37 3.28
N ILE A 26 -16.75 -12.17 2.33
CA ILE A 26 -15.62 -11.77 1.47
C ILE A 26 -15.98 -10.56 0.59
N LEU A 27 -17.22 -10.48 0.10
CA LEU A 27 -17.73 -9.34 -0.64
C LEU A 27 -17.73 -8.05 0.19
N LEU A 28 -18.06 -8.12 1.48
CA LEU A 28 -17.96 -6.96 2.37
C LEU A 28 -16.50 -6.58 2.64
N LEU A 29 -15.61 -7.57 2.79
CA LEU A 29 -14.17 -7.32 2.95
C LEU A 29 -13.55 -6.68 1.71
N SER A 30 -13.99 -7.04 0.51
CA SER A 30 -13.47 -6.42 -0.72
C SER A 30 -13.87 -4.95 -0.83
N ILE A 31 -15.06 -4.55 -0.37
CA ILE A 31 -15.43 -3.13 -0.25
C ILE A 31 -14.48 -2.42 0.72
N ALA A 32 -14.21 -3.01 1.89
CA ALA A 32 -13.29 -2.42 2.87
C ALA A 32 -11.88 -2.24 2.30
N LEU A 33 -11.37 -3.23 1.55
CA LEU A 33 -10.08 -3.14 0.85
C LEU A 33 -10.07 -2.04 -0.23
N PHE A 34 -11.16 -1.88 -0.98
CA PHE A 34 -11.28 -0.82 -1.98
C PHE A 34 -11.24 0.57 -1.33
N VAL A 35 -11.98 0.76 -0.25
CA VAL A 35 -11.97 2.00 0.55
C VAL A 35 -10.57 2.26 1.13
N ALA A 36 -9.90 1.22 1.64
CA ALA A 36 -8.52 1.33 2.10
C ALA A 36 -7.57 1.76 0.98
N GLY A 37 -7.71 1.21 -0.23
CA GLY A 37 -6.94 1.63 -1.41
C GLY A 37 -7.13 3.11 -1.77
N ILE A 38 -8.37 3.61 -1.74
CA ILE A 38 -8.66 5.04 -1.93
C ILE A 38 -8.02 5.88 -0.81
N ALA A 39 -8.20 5.47 0.44
CA ALA A 39 -7.67 6.20 1.59
C ALA A 39 -6.13 6.26 1.57
N ILE A 40 -5.48 5.15 1.21
CA ILE A 40 -4.04 5.08 1.02
C ILE A 40 -3.63 6.05 -0.08
N ARG A 41 -4.25 6.00 -1.26
CA ARG A 41 -3.94 6.91 -2.38
C ARG A 41 -3.98 8.37 -1.96
N ILE A 42 -5.07 8.80 -1.32
CA ILE A 42 -5.25 10.19 -0.89
C ILE A 42 -4.16 10.61 0.12
N ARG A 43 -3.79 9.71 1.05
CA ARG A 43 -2.77 10.00 2.06
C ARG A 43 -1.37 10.05 1.46
N ILE A 44 -1.07 9.14 0.54
CA ILE A 44 0.17 9.01 -0.21
C ILE A 44 0.37 10.25 -1.08
N ASP A 45 -0.60 10.61 -1.94
CA ASP A 45 -0.51 11.77 -2.84
C ASP A 45 -0.25 13.09 -2.07
N LYS A 46 -0.84 13.25 -0.88
CA LYS A 46 -0.62 14.44 -0.02
C LYS A 46 0.75 14.51 0.66
N ARG A 47 1.51 13.41 0.71
CA ARG A 47 2.72 13.27 1.55
C ARG A 47 3.99 13.04 0.73
N LEU A 48 3.86 12.78 -0.56
CA LEU A 48 4.93 12.26 -1.39
C LEU A 48 5.69 13.27 -2.23
N GLU A 49 5.44 14.56 -2.02
CA GLU A 49 6.24 15.60 -2.68
C GLU A 49 7.75 15.48 -2.38
N ILE A 50 8.17 14.62 -1.43
CA ILE A 50 9.56 14.37 -1.02
C ILE A 50 10.15 13.08 -1.65
N MET A 51 9.34 12.10 -2.07
CA MET A 51 9.82 10.82 -2.59
C MET A 51 10.05 10.85 -4.12
N GLY A 52 11.01 11.66 -4.57
CA GLY A 52 11.54 11.73 -5.95
C GLY A 52 10.83 10.90 -7.04
N ASP A 53 11.48 9.83 -7.52
CA ASP A 53 11.05 9.01 -8.68
C ASP A 53 10.12 7.84 -8.34
N TYR A 54 9.68 7.69 -7.09
CA TYR A 54 8.81 6.58 -6.70
C TYR A 54 7.40 6.81 -7.24
N ASN A 55 6.91 5.98 -8.16
CA ASN A 55 5.52 6.06 -8.62
C ASN A 55 4.56 5.59 -7.53
N PRO A 56 3.86 6.51 -6.85
CA PRO A 56 3.13 6.16 -5.67
C PRO A 56 1.71 5.69 -5.94
N GLY A 57 1.25 5.87 -7.17
CA GLY A 57 -0.04 5.42 -7.62
C GLY A 57 -0.09 3.91 -7.82
N ALA A 58 1.05 3.24 -8.04
CA ALA A 58 1.08 1.82 -8.40
C ALA A 58 0.41 0.94 -7.33
N LEU A 59 0.88 1.00 -6.08
CA LEU A 59 0.36 0.17 -4.98
C LEU A 59 -1.15 0.38 -4.72
N PRO A 60 -1.65 1.61 -4.46
CA PRO A 60 -3.07 1.82 -4.25
C PRO A 60 -3.92 1.48 -5.47
N TYR A 61 -3.41 1.70 -6.69
CA TYR A 61 -4.10 1.29 -7.91
C TYR A 61 -4.27 -0.23 -7.98
N TYR A 62 -3.20 -1.00 -7.75
CA TYR A 62 -3.28 -2.46 -7.71
C TYR A 62 -4.27 -2.96 -6.65
N LEU A 63 -4.28 -2.35 -5.45
CA LEU A 63 -5.20 -2.70 -4.38
C LEU A 63 -6.66 -2.43 -4.74
N MET A 64 -6.95 -1.29 -5.39
CA MET A 64 -8.31 -0.96 -5.84
C MET A 64 -8.79 -1.90 -6.95
N VAL A 65 -7.95 -2.19 -7.94
CA VAL A 65 -8.32 -3.08 -9.06
C VAL A 65 -8.57 -4.50 -8.55
N SER A 66 -7.69 -5.04 -7.69
CA SER A 66 -7.86 -6.38 -7.13
C SER A 66 -9.11 -6.47 -6.26
N ALA A 67 -9.38 -5.46 -5.43
CA ALA A 67 -10.59 -5.39 -4.61
C ALA A 67 -11.87 -5.35 -5.45
N ALA A 68 -11.89 -4.57 -6.55
CA ALA A 68 -13.04 -4.51 -7.45
C ALA A 68 -13.31 -5.86 -8.14
N LEU A 69 -12.26 -6.56 -8.59
CA LEU A 69 -12.40 -7.90 -9.18
C LEU A 69 -12.90 -8.93 -8.16
N LEU A 70 -12.41 -8.86 -6.91
CA LEU A 70 -12.91 -9.71 -5.82
C LEU A 70 -14.38 -9.45 -5.53
N PHE A 71 -14.79 -8.18 -5.46
CA PHE A 71 -16.18 -7.81 -5.27
C PHE A 71 -17.09 -8.41 -6.35
N LEU A 72 -16.77 -8.19 -7.63
CA LEU A 72 -17.58 -8.68 -8.75
C LEU A 72 -17.61 -10.22 -8.79
N GLY A 73 -16.46 -10.86 -8.61
CA GLY A 73 -16.35 -12.31 -8.62
C GLY A 73 -17.14 -12.97 -7.48
N HIS A 74 -17.05 -12.42 -6.26
CA HIS A 74 -17.82 -12.94 -5.13
C HIS A 74 -19.30 -12.60 -5.21
N LEU A 75 -19.71 -11.49 -5.86
CA LEU A 75 -21.10 -11.20 -6.14
C LEU A 75 -21.72 -12.27 -7.07
N LEU A 76 -20.99 -12.65 -8.12
CA LEU A 76 -21.39 -13.75 -9.00
C LEU A 76 -21.42 -15.08 -8.24
N ALA A 77 -20.43 -15.36 -7.39
CA ALA A 77 -20.38 -16.56 -6.57
C ALA A 77 -21.57 -16.66 -5.61
N VAL A 78 -21.99 -15.56 -4.97
CA VAL A 78 -23.20 -15.52 -4.12
C VAL A 78 -24.44 -15.92 -4.93
N TRP A 79 -24.63 -15.33 -6.11
CA TRP A 79 -25.78 -15.64 -6.97
C TRP A 79 -25.79 -17.13 -7.37
N PHE A 80 -24.65 -17.68 -7.79
CA PHE A 80 -24.53 -19.08 -8.17
C PHE A 80 -24.70 -20.04 -6.98
N CYS A 81 -24.04 -19.80 -5.85
CA CYS A 81 -24.14 -20.67 -4.67
C CYS A 81 -25.55 -20.68 -4.09
N HIS A 82 -26.22 -19.53 -4.07
CA HIS A 82 -27.61 -19.43 -3.62
C HIS A 82 -28.53 -20.26 -4.52
N ASN A 83 -28.43 -20.10 -5.84
CA ASN A 83 -29.28 -20.84 -6.79
C ASN A 83 -28.93 -22.34 -6.86
N ALA A 84 -27.68 -22.73 -6.65
CA ALA A 84 -27.28 -24.14 -6.57
C ALA A 84 -27.81 -24.85 -5.31
N THR A 85 -28.26 -24.10 -4.30
CA THR A 85 -28.82 -24.64 -3.05
C THR A 85 -30.21 -25.24 -3.24
N TYR A 86 -30.99 -24.74 -4.20
CA TYR A 86 -32.38 -25.18 -4.43
C TYR A 86 -32.45 -26.19 -5.57
N VAL A 87 -33.25 -27.24 -5.37
CA VAL A 87 -33.39 -28.36 -6.33
C VAL A 87 -33.89 -27.89 -7.70
N GLU A 88 -34.83 -26.93 -7.72
CA GLU A 88 -35.46 -26.43 -8.95
C GLU A 88 -34.47 -25.76 -9.90
N THR A 89 -33.53 -24.99 -9.36
CA THR A 89 -32.56 -24.19 -10.14
C THR A 89 -31.22 -24.89 -10.35
N ARG A 90 -30.90 -25.92 -9.54
CA ARG A 90 -29.59 -26.59 -9.55
C ARG A 90 -29.29 -27.34 -10.85
N SER A 91 -30.29 -27.98 -11.46
CA SER A 91 -30.09 -28.79 -12.67
C SER A 91 -29.61 -27.96 -13.86
N GLU A 92 -30.14 -26.75 -14.00
CA GLU A 92 -29.77 -25.84 -15.10
C GLU A 92 -28.34 -25.28 -14.93
N GLN A 93 -27.89 -25.14 -13.68
CA GLN A 93 -26.63 -24.46 -13.36
C GLN A 93 -25.44 -25.40 -13.17
N HIS A 94 -25.65 -26.72 -13.16
CA HIS A 94 -24.59 -27.69 -12.87
C HIS A 94 -23.41 -27.62 -13.86
N TYR A 95 -23.64 -27.23 -15.12
CA TYR A 95 -22.59 -27.04 -16.12
C TYR A 95 -21.62 -25.91 -15.76
N TYR A 96 -22.09 -24.87 -15.05
CA TYR A 96 -21.27 -23.73 -14.64
C TYR A 96 -20.55 -23.94 -13.31
N PHE A 97 -20.86 -25.02 -12.59
CA PHE A 97 -20.32 -25.28 -11.25
C PHE A 97 -18.78 -25.35 -11.24
N VAL A 98 -18.19 -26.03 -12.22
CA VAL A 98 -16.72 -26.11 -12.37
C VAL A 98 -16.12 -24.72 -12.65
N ALA A 99 -16.78 -23.92 -13.49
CA ALA A 99 -16.31 -22.57 -13.81
C ALA A 99 -16.34 -21.65 -12.58
N VAL A 100 -17.38 -21.72 -11.74
CA VAL A 100 -17.47 -20.95 -10.49
C VAL A 100 -16.37 -21.36 -9.51
N ILE A 101 -16.09 -22.66 -9.36
CA ILE A 101 -14.98 -23.13 -8.51
C ILE A 101 -13.64 -22.60 -9.01
N LEU A 102 -13.38 -22.73 -10.32
CA LEU A 102 -12.14 -22.22 -10.92
C LEU A 102 -12.00 -20.71 -10.73
N MET A 103 -13.09 -19.95 -10.92
CA MET A 103 -13.11 -18.52 -10.67
C MET A 103 -12.75 -18.20 -9.21
N VAL A 104 -13.36 -18.87 -8.22
CA VAL A 104 -13.05 -18.64 -6.80
C VAL A 104 -11.59 -19.00 -6.48
N ILE A 105 -11.04 -20.06 -7.07
CA ILE A 105 -9.62 -20.42 -6.92
C ILE A 105 -8.72 -19.31 -7.49
N VAL A 106 -9.03 -18.81 -8.68
CA VAL A 106 -8.27 -17.71 -9.31
C VAL A 106 -8.32 -16.44 -8.45
N LEU A 107 -9.48 -16.11 -7.90
CA LEU A 107 -9.65 -14.99 -6.97
C LEU A 107 -8.85 -15.18 -5.67
N PHE A 108 -8.82 -16.40 -5.14
CA PHE A 108 -7.99 -16.71 -3.97
C PHE A 108 -6.50 -16.53 -4.27
N VAL A 109 -6.03 -17.03 -5.42
CA VAL A 109 -4.64 -16.83 -5.87
C VAL A 109 -4.32 -15.35 -6.05
N SER A 110 -5.25 -14.55 -6.58
CA SER A 110 -5.03 -13.11 -6.76
C SER A 110 -4.87 -12.37 -5.42
N VAL A 111 -5.58 -12.79 -4.37
CA VAL A 111 -5.38 -12.27 -3.00
C VAL A 111 -3.99 -12.59 -2.49
N LEU A 112 -3.52 -13.84 -2.67
CA LEU A 112 -2.16 -14.23 -2.26
C LEU A 112 -1.09 -13.41 -2.98
N VAL A 113 -1.25 -13.19 -4.29
CA VAL A 113 -0.35 -12.33 -5.06
C VAL A 113 -0.38 -10.90 -4.53
N CYS A 114 -1.56 -10.35 -4.23
CA CYS A 114 -1.69 -9.00 -3.67
C CYS A 114 -0.97 -8.86 -2.33
N LEU A 115 -1.07 -9.86 -1.44
CA LEU A 115 -0.34 -9.89 -0.16
C LEU A 115 1.18 -9.89 -0.37
N ILE A 116 1.68 -10.69 -1.30
CA ILE A 116 3.11 -10.75 -1.61
C ILE A 116 3.58 -9.40 -2.18
N VAL A 117 2.84 -8.83 -3.13
CA VAL A 117 3.14 -7.51 -3.71
C VAL A 117 3.16 -6.44 -2.63
N MET A 118 2.17 -6.40 -1.74
CA MET A 118 2.16 -5.47 -0.61
C MET A 118 3.39 -5.62 0.29
N ALA A 119 3.76 -6.85 0.63
CA ALA A 119 4.93 -7.13 1.44
C ALA A 119 6.23 -6.66 0.76
N VAL A 120 6.40 -6.95 -0.53
CA VAL A 120 7.58 -6.52 -1.30
C VAL A 120 7.63 -5.01 -1.48
N HIS A 121 6.49 -4.37 -1.76
CA HIS A 121 6.44 -2.91 -1.93
C HIS A 121 6.70 -2.16 -0.62
N SER A 122 6.47 -2.77 0.54
CA SER A 122 6.71 -2.12 1.84
C SER A 122 8.18 -1.75 2.04
N SER A 123 9.12 -2.61 1.64
CA SER A 123 10.56 -2.34 1.74
C SER A 123 11.01 -1.31 0.70
N LEU A 124 10.44 -1.35 -0.50
CA LEU A 124 10.70 -0.36 -1.55
C LEU A 124 10.27 1.05 -1.13
N ILE A 125 9.10 1.18 -0.50
CA ILE A 125 8.61 2.47 0.02
C ILE A 125 9.55 2.99 1.09
N TYR A 126 10.00 2.13 2.01
CA TYR A 126 10.92 2.52 3.07
C TYR A 126 12.23 3.06 2.51
N GLY A 127 12.84 2.36 1.53
CA GLY A 127 14.06 2.82 0.88
C GLY A 127 13.88 4.13 0.11
N ALA A 128 12.80 4.24 -0.68
CA ALA A 128 12.49 5.47 -1.42
C ALA A 128 12.25 6.68 -0.50
N LEU A 129 11.67 6.45 0.68
CA LEU A 129 11.51 7.49 1.70
C LEU A 129 12.86 7.92 2.29
N GLU A 130 13.72 6.95 2.62
CA GLU A 130 15.05 7.22 3.16
C GLU A 130 15.87 8.08 2.18
N ASP A 131 15.88 7.70 0.91
CA ASP A 131 16.59 8.42 -0.16
C ASP A 131 15.97 9.80 -0.41
N GLY A 132 14.63 9.90 -0.42
CA GLY A 132 13.91 11.16 -0.62
C GLY A 132 14.21 12.19 0.47
N ILE A 133 14.15 11.76 1.75
CA ILE A 133 14.49 12.62 2.89
C ILE A 133 15.96 13.03 2.84
N HIS A 134 16.87 12.09 2.56
CA HIS A 134 18.30 12.39 2.46
C HIS A 134 18.62 13.41 1.37
N ASN A 135 17.98 13.28 0.20
CA ASN A 135 18.13 14.24 -0.90
C ASN A 135 17.54 15.61 -0.55
N ALA A 136 16.39 15.66 0.12
CA ALA A 136 15.81 16.90 0.63
C ALA A 136 16.73 17.58 1.67
N MET A 137 17.43 16.83 2.51
CA MET A 137 18.44 17.38 3.43
C MET A 137 19.59 18.04 2.67
N LYS A 138 20.15 17.37 1.65
CA LYS A 138 21.23 17.92 0.84
C LYS A 138 20.83 19.21 0.11
N ALA A 139 19.58 19.26 -0.36
CA ALA A 139 19.03 20.42 -1.05
C ALA A 139 18.54 21.53 -0.08
N TYR A 140 18.52 21.28 1.24
CA TYR A 140 17.87 22.13 2.23
C TYR A 140 18.33 23.60 2.22
N LYS A 141 19.64 23.84 2.04
CA LYS A 141 20.16 25.22 2.02
C LYS A 141 20.01 25.92 0.66
N THR A 142 19.84 25.16 -0.42
CA THR A 142 19.89 25.66 -1.81
C THR A 142 18.52 25.76 -2.46
N ASP A 143 17.56 24.93 -2.03
CA ASP A 143 16.21 24.86 -2.60
C ASP A 143 15.16 25.14 -1.53
N LEU A 144 14.40 26.23 -1.73
CA LEU A 144 13.37 26.68 -0.80
C LEU A 144 12.23 25.65 -0.70
N ASP A 145 11.88 24.99 -1.80
CA ASP A 145 10.79 24.01 -1.80
C ASP A 145 11.19 22.76 -1.02
N SER A 146 12.43 22.28 -1.15
CA SER A 146 12.97 21.19 -0.33
C SER A 146 13.03 21.57 1.15
N LYS A 147 13.45 22.79 1.48
CA LYS A 147 13.43 23.31 2.85
C LYS A 147 12.02 23.28 3.45
N MET A 148 11.04 23.87 2.77
CA MET A 148 9.66 23.93 3.23
C MET A 148 9.03 22.55 3.39
N ARG A 149 9.28 21.63 2.45
CA ARG A 149 8.80 20.25 2.52
C ARG A 149 9.43 19.49 3.69
N MET A 150 10.74 19.63 3.89
CA MET A 150 11.46 18.99 4.98
C MET A 150 11.01 19.52 6.35
N ASP A 151 10.91 20.84 6.51
CA ASP A 151 10.44 21.47 7.75
C ASP A 151 9.01 20.99 8.09
N ARG A 152 8.11 20.97 7.09
CA ARG A 152 6.73 20.46 7.27
C ARG A 152 6.72 19.00 7.68
N LEU A 153 7.54 18.16 7.04
CA LEU A 153 7.62 16.73 7.36
C LEU A 153 8.09 16.52 8.81
N GLN A 154 9.20 17.15 9.20
CA GLN A 154 9.78 16.99 10.52
C GLN A 154 8.88 17.54 11.63
N LEU A 155 8.27 18.71 11.44
CA LEU A 155 7.34 19.30 12.41
C LEU A 155 6.07 18.45 12.58
N GLN A 156 5.52 17.93 11.49
CA GLN A 156 4.27 17.20 11.56
C GLN A 156 4.41 15.80 12.16
N PHE A 157 5.56 15.15 11.97
CA PHE A 157 5.84 13.81 12.52
C PHE A 157 6.71 13.85 13.78
N GLU A 158 7.05 15.04 14.27
CA GLU A 158 7.90 15.25 15.45
C GLU A 158 9.21 14.44 15.36
N CYS A 159 9.80 14.41 14.16
CA CYS A 159 11.02 13.65 13.85
C CYS A 159 12.14 14.57 13.36
N CYS A 160 13.38 14.09 13.36
CA CYS A 160 14.55 14.88 12.94
C CYS A 160 15.60 14.01 12.26
N GLY A 161 16.04 14.43 11.08
CA GLY A 161 16.97 13.69 10.22
C GLY A 161 16.30 12.52 9.49
N VAL A 162 17.12 11.65 8.91
CA VAL A 162 16.66 10.45 8.19
C VAL A 162 16.40 9.31 9.19
N LYS A 163 17.40 9.02 10.02
CA LYS A 163 17.37 8.02 11.10
C LYS A 163 17.60 8.66 12.46
N SER A 164 18.28 9.81 12.50
CA SER A 164 18.60 10.53 13.73
C SER A 164 18.85 12.01 13.45
N HIS A 165 18.68 12.86 14.46
CA HIS A 165 19.07 14.28 14.37
C HIS A 165 20.53 14.46 13.95
N LYS A 166 21.40 13.49 14.27
CA LYS A 166 22.81 13.48 13.87
C LYS A 166 23.05 13.44 12.37
N ASP A 167 22.03 13.13 11.56
CA ASP A 167 22.15 13.18 10.11
C ASP A 167 22.34 14.62 9.60
N TRP A 168 21.83 15.62 10.33
CA TRP A 168 22.06 17.03 10.02
C TRP A 168 23.52 17.45 10.21
N PHE A 169 24.26 16.79 11.08
CA PHE A 169 25.69 17.05 11.29
C PHE A 169 26.57 16.59 10.13
N LYS A 170 26.01 15.83 9.19
CA LYS A 170 26.71 15.35 7.99
C LYS A 170 26.39 16.18 6.75
N VAL A 171 25.54 17.20 6.89
CA VAL A 171 25.05 18.03 5.78
C VAL A 171 25.29 19.49 6.12
N SER A 172 25.90 20.24 5.19
CA SER A 172 25.93 21.70 5.30
C SER A 172 24.53 22.25 5.00
N TRP A 173 23.72 22.41 6.05
CA TRP A 173 22.33 22.87 5.96
C TRP A 173 22.18 24.37 6.25
N VAL A 174 23.20 25.01 6.84
CA VAL A 174 23.24 26.46 7.06
C VAL A 174 23.91 27.13 5.87
N ASN A 175 23.23 28.11 5.28
CA ASN A 175 23.84 28.91 4.22
C ASN A 175 24.87 29.88 4.82
N THR A 176 26.09 29.90 4.27
CA THR A 176 27.19 30.74 4.74
C THR A 176 26.89 32.24 4.66
N MET A 177 25.93 32.65 3.83
CA MET A 177 25.41 34.03 3.79
C MET A 177 24.86 34.50 5.14
N TYR A 178 24.42 33.58 6.00
CA TYR A 178 23.91 33.89 7.34
C TYR A 178 24.99 33.82 8.44
N LEU A 179 26.22 33.48 8.09
CA LEU A 179 27.31 33.25 9.04
C LEU A 179 28.37 34.35 8.94
N ASN A 180 28.85 34.82 10.10
CA ASN A 180 30.11 35.56 10.15
C ASN A 180 31.27 34.56 10.11
N VAL A 181 31.73 34.22 8.91
CA VAL A 181 32.78 33.22 8.66
C VAL A 181 34.15 33.56 9.29
N LEU A 182 34.36 34.82 9.68
CA LEU A 182 35.58 35.27 10.35
C LEU A 182 35.50 35.13 11.88
N HIS A 183 34.33 34.81 12.43
CA HIS A 183 34.16 34.66 13.87
C HIS A 183 34.96 33.45 14.40
N PRO A 184 35.71 33.58 15.51
CA PRO A 184 36.57 32.51 16.04
C PRO A 184 35.85 31.19 16.33
N GLU A 185 34.56 31.23 16.65
CA GLU A 185 33.73 30.04 16.93
C GLU A 185 33.18 29.36 15.68
N VAL A 186 33.08 30.08 14.55
CA VAL A 186 32.55 29.54 13.28
C VAL A 186 33.67 28.98 12.42
N LYS A 187 34.81 29.68 12.42
CA LYS A 187 35.98 29.35 11.58
C LYS A 187 36.45 27.89 11.68
N PRO A 188 36.45 27.22 12.83
CA PRO A 188 36.89 25.81 12.94
C PRO A 188 36.00 24.82 12.19
N TYR A 189 34.74 25.18 11.94
CA TYR A 189 33.72 24.33 11.32
C TYR A 189 33.51 24.61 9.83
N LEU A 190 34.31 25.52 9.25
CA LEU A 190 34.32 25.78 7.81
C LEU A 190 35.30 24.82 7.13
N VAL A 191 34.76 23.88 6.36
CA VAL A 191 35.52 22.90 5.58
C VAL A 191 35.18 23.11 4.11
N ASP A 192 36.18 23.41 3.27
CA ASP A 192 36.02 23.66 1.83
C ASP A 192 34.96 24.73 1.47
N GLY A 193 34.80 25.74 2.34
CA GLY A 193 33.82 26.81 2.17
C GLY A 193 32.41 26.46 2.65
N GLU A 194 32.22 25.28 3.24
CA GLU A 194 30.97 24.78 3.76
C GLU A 194 31.00 24.71 5.29
N PHE A 195 29.90 25.12 5.94
CA PHE A 195 29.78 25.06 7.39
C PHE A 195 29.14 23.75 7.83
N ILE A 196 29.87 22.96 8.61
CA ILE A 196 29.40 21.68 9.15
C ILE A 196 29.79 21.60 10.61
N LYS A 197 28.79 21.47 11.49
CA LYS A 197 28.95 21.42 12.94
C LYS A 197 28.26 20.17 13.49
N ASP A 198 28.85 19.53 14.49
CA ASP A 198 28.52 18.20 14.99
C ASP A 198 27.77 18.17 16.34
N ASP A 199 27.22 19.31 16.78
CA ASP A 199 26.59 19.51 18.09
C ASP A 199 25.17 20.10 18.06
#